data_AF-A0AAJ1R9F3-F1
#
_entry.id   AF-A0AAJ1R9F3-F1
#
_cell.length_a   1.000
_cell.length_b   1.000
_cell.length_c   1.000
_cell.angle_alpha   90.00
_cell.angle_beta   90.00
_cell.angle_gamma   90.00
#
_symmetry.space_group_name_H-M   'P 1'
#
loop_
_entity.id
_entity.type
_entity.pdbx_description
1 polymer ?
#
loop_
_entity_poly.entity_id
_entity_poly.type
_entity_poly.pdbx_seq_one_letter_code
_entity_poly.pdbx_strand_id
1 'polypeptide(L)' 'MNDIVFTLEFKGDTANSEVNQHLIAGWKLLHVGQHSYKDADGQLMQEAIYVIGADKKAYKQHKHAQDKAKKSPHD' A
#
# COMPACT_ATOMS: atom_id res chain seq x y z
N MET A 1 15.42 9.12 1.06
CA MET A 1 15.04 7.70 1.26
C MET A 1 15.66 7.07 2.52
N ASN A 2 16.68 7.66 3.14
CA ASN A 2 17.43 7.05 4.26
C ASN A 2 16.62 6.72 5.54
N ASP A 3 15.38 7.20 5.65
CA ASP A 3 14.51 6.95 6.81
C ASP A 3 13.38 5.93 6.55
N ILE A 4 13.24 5.43 5.32
CA ILE A 4 12.21 4.43 4.98
C ILE A 4 12.69 3.05 5.44
N VAL A 5 11.89 2.37 6.25
CA VAL A 5 12.23 1.04 6.81
C VAL A 5 11.29 -0.05 6.33
N PHE A 6 10.21 0.30 5.65
CA PHE A 6 9.23 -0.63 5.10
C PHE A 6 8.51 -0.01 3.91
N THR A 7 8.14 -0.84 2.95
CA THR A 7 7.45 -0.42 1.72
C THR A 7 6.23 -1.28 1.46
N LEU A 8 5.23 -0.69 0.82
CA LEU A 8 4.05 -1.37 0.30
C LEU A 8 3.85 -0.97 -1.16
N GLU A 9 3.31 -1.91 -1.92
CA GLU A 9 2.96 -1.74 -3.33
C GLU A 9 1.46 -1.94 -3.50
N PHE A 10 0.81 -1.02 -4.22
CA PHE A 10 -0.62 -1.03 -4.49
C PHE A 10 -0.87 -0.93 -5.99
N LYS A 11 -1.82 -1.72 -6.47
CA LYS A 11 -2.30 -1.76 -7.86
C LYS A 11 -3.77 -2.24 -7.87
N GLY A 12 -4.46 -2.07 -8.99
CA GLY A 12 -5.89 -2.34 -9.11
C GLY A 12 -6.79 -1.13 -8.84
N ASP A 13 -8.10 -1.34 -8.98
CA ASP A 13 -9.12 -0.29 -9.00
C ASP A 13 -9.19 0.55 -7.71
N THR A 14 -8.87 -0.04 -6.57
CA THR A 14 -8.90 0.63 -5.25
C THR A 14 -7.56 1.23 -4.84
N ALA A 15 -6.50 1.02 -5.61
CA ALA A 15 -5.13 1.35 -5.22
C ALA A 15 -4.96 2.82 -4.82
N ASN A 16 -5.59 3.75 -5.55
CA ASN A 16 -5.48 5.17 -5.26
C ASN A 16 -6.10 5.53 -3.89
N SER A 17 -7.28 4.97 -3.59
CA SER A 17 -7.96 5.18 -2.30
C SER A 17 -7.15 4.58 -1.14
N GLU A 18 -6.62 3.37 -1.29
CA GLU A 18 -5.81 2.68 -0.27
C GLU A 18 -4.50 3.43 0.00
N VAL A 19 -3.82 3.89 -1.05
CA VAL A 19 -2.62 4.71 -0.94
C VAL A 19 -2.92 6.00 -0.18
N ASN A 20 -4.00 6.70 -0.50
CA ASN A 20 -4.37 7.95 0.18
C ASN A 20 -4.58 7.76 1.69
N GLN A 21 -5.17 6.65 2.13
CA GLN A 21 -5.31 6.35 3.56
C GLN A 21 -3.95 6.24 4.26
N HIS A 22 -2.96 5.63 3.62
CA HIS A 22 -1.61 5.53 4.17
C HIS A 22 -0.85 6.86 4.14
N LEU A 23 -1.01 7.66 3.08
CA LEU A 23 -0.43 8.99 3.00
C LEU A 23 -0.94 9.90 4.12
N ILE A 24 -2.25 9.84 4.43
CA ILE A 24 -2.84 10.55 5.58
C ILE A 24 -2.23 10.06 6.90
N ALA A 25 -1.92 8.76 7.01
CA ALA A 25 -1.25 8.18 8.17
C ALA A 25 0.26 8.50 8.24
N GLY A 26 0.79 9.37 7.37
CA GLY A 26 2.17 9.84 7.38
C GLY A 26 3.14 8.99 6.56
N TRP A 27 2.65 8.07 5.72
CA TRP A 27 3.48 7.39 4.73
C TRP A 27 3.88 8.33 3.61
N LYS A 28 4.94 7.99 2.87
CA LYS A 28 5.45 8.81 1.76
C LYS A 28 5.26 8.07 0.45
N LEU A 29 4.74 8.76 -0.56
CA LEU A 29 4.75 8.26 -1.93
C LEU A 29 6.19 8.25 -2.45
N LEU A 30 6.67 7.08 -2.86
CA LEU A 30 8.04 6.89 -3.37
C LEU A 30 8.07 6.81 -4.89
N HIS A 31 7.07 6.16 -5.48
CA HIS A 31 6.99 5.96 -6.92
C HIS A 31 5.54 5.80 -7.38
N VAL A 32 5.27 6.28 -8.59
CA VAL A 32 4.08 5.94 -9.37
C VAL A 32 4.56 5.47 -10.73
N GLY A 33 4.09 4.32 -11.14
CA GLY A 33 4.46 3.71 -12.40
C GLY A 33 3.27 3.03 -13.07
N GLN A 34 3.59 2.22 -14.07
CA GLN A 34 2.61 1.43 -14.80
C GLN A 34 2.95 -0.06 -14.64
N HIS A 35 1.93 -0.86 -14.36
CA HIS A 35 2.01 -2.32 -14.33
C HIS A 35 1.20 -2.87 -15.50
N SER A 36 1.83 -3.70 -16.33
CA SER A 36 1.17 -4.40 -17.43
C SER A 36 0.94 -5.85 -17.02
N TYR A 37 -0.26 -6.37 -17.24
CA TYR A 37 -0.63 -7.75 -16.94
C TYR A 37 -1.56 -8.30 -18.03
N LYS A 38 -1.74 -9.62 -18.06
CA LYS A 38 -2.79 -10.24 -18.88
C LYS A 38 -3.98 -10.58 -18.01
N ASP A 39 -5.18 -10.23 -18.46
CA ASP A 39 -6.41 -10.66 -17.79
C ASP A 39 -6.70 -12.15 -18.05
N ALA A 40 -7.83 -12.65 -17.53
CA ALA A 40 -8.24 -14.04 -17.68
C ALA A 40 -8.47 -14.45 -19.15
N ASP A 41 -8.81 -13.49 -20.01
CA ASP A 41 -9.04 -13.68 -21.44
C ASP A 41 -7.75 -13.50 -22.26
N GLY A 42 -6.61 -13.24 -21.60
CA GLY A 42 -5.31 -13.07 -22.21
C GLY A 42 -5.05 -11.69 -22.82
N GLN A 43 -5.97 -10.74 -22.63
CA GLN A 43 -5.82 -9.36 -23.12
C GLN A 43 -4.78 -8.63 -22.29
N LEU A 44 -3.94 -7.84 -22.97
CA LEU A 44 -2.95 -7.01 -22.30
C LEU A 44 -3.64 -5.80 -21.67
N MET A 45 -3.63 -5.75 -20.35
CA MET A 45 -4.17 -4.68 -19.53
C MET A 45 -3.04 -3.88 -18.90
N GLN A 46 -3.34 -2.63 -18.52
CA GLN A 46 -2.42 -1.72 -17.88
C GLN A 46 -3.13 -1.05 -16.70
N GLU A 47 -2.42 -0.97 -15.58
CA GLU A 47 -2.89 -0.28 -14.38
C GLU A 47 -1.78 0.57 -13.78
N ALA A 48 -2.17 1.55 -12.97
CA ALA A 48 -1.22 2.32 -12.19
C ALA A 48 -0.72 1.48 -11.00
N ILE A 49 0.59 1.57 -10.74
CA ILE A 49 1.21 1.00 -9.55
C ILE A 49 1.76 2.12 -8.66
N TYR A 50 1.54 2.01 -7.37
CA TYR A 50 1.96 2.98 -6.38
C TYR A 50 2.86 2.28 -5.35
N VAL A 51 4.06 2.82 -5.15
CA VAL A 51 4.95 2.36 -4.09
C VAL A 51 5.02 3.43 -3.02
N ILE A 52 4.67 3.06 -1.80
CA ILE A 52 4.75 3.93 -0.63
C ILE A 52 5.74 3.39 0.39
N GLY A 53 6.34 4.30 1.16
CA GLY A 53 7.30 3.99 2.19
C GLY A 53 6.87 4.50 3.55
N ALA A 54 7.06 3.68 4.58
CA ALA A 54 6.92 4.06 5.97
C ALA A 54 8.30 4.31 6.60
N ASP A 55 8.40 5.37 7.38
CA ASP A 55 9.47 5.51 8.36
C ASP A 55 9.21 4.64 9.60
N LYS A 56 10.15 4.65 10.56
CA LYS A 56 10.03 3.87 11.80
C LYS A 56 8.76 4.17 12.60
N LYS A 57 8.25 5.42 12.58
CA LYS A 57 7.05 5.81 13.33
C LYS A 57 5.80 5.29 12.63
N ALA A 58 5.65 5.57 11.34
CA ALA A 58 4.52 5.12 10.54
C ALA A 58 4.42 3.58 10.50
N TYR A 59 5.57 2.89 10.40
CA TYR A 59 5.60 1.43 10.40
C TYR A 59 5.18 0.81 11.74
N LYS A 60 5.60 1.39 12.88
CA LYS A 60 5.16 0.94 14.20
C LYS A 60 3.64 1.09 14.37
N GLN A 61 3.08 2.22 13.94
CA GLN A 61 1.63 2.45 13.99
C GLN A 61 0.87 1.42 13.15
N HIS A 62 1.37 1.12 11.95
CA HIS A 62 0.79 0.08 11.08
C HIS A 62 0.79 -1.30 11.74
N LYS A 63 1.91 -1.72 12.36
CA LYS A 63 1.95 -3.00 13.10
C LYS A 63 0.94 -3.04 14.25
N HIS A 64 0.88 -1.98 15.05
CA HIS A 64 -0.09 -1.91 16.14
C HIS A 64 -1.54 -1.98 15.64
N ALA A 65 -1.86 -1.36 14.51
CA ALA A 65 -3.19 -1.44 13.91
C ALA A 65 -3.49 -2.88 13.42
N GLN A 66 -2.54 -3.54 12.75
CA GLN A 66 -2.70 -4.94 12.33
C GLN A 66 -2.87 -5.89 13.52
N ASP A 67 -2.12 -5.69 14.60
CA ASP A 67 -2.22 -6.52 15.79
C ASP A 67 -3.56 -6.33 16.51
N LYS A 68 -4.11 -5.10 16.53
CA LYS A 68 -5.45 -4.85 17.05
C LYS A 68 -6.54 -5.49 16.19
N ALA A 69 -6.42 -5.39 14.86
CA ALA A 69 -7.36 -6.02 13.94
C ALA A 69 -7.38 -7.56 14.08
N LYS A 70 -6.20 -8.17 14.29
CA LYS A 70 -6.09 -9.63 14.52
C LYS A 70 -6.62 -10.09 15.88
N LYS A 71 -6.65 -9.21 16.88
CA LYS A 71 -7.15 -9.50 18.24
C LYS A 71 -8.65 -9.25 18.42
N SER A 72 -9.35 -8.85 17.37
CA SER A 72 -10.81 -8.65 17.39
C SER A 72 -11.56 -9.76 16.65
N PRO A 73 -11.50 -11.05 17.06
CA PRO A 73 -12.54 -12.01 16.69
C PRO A 73 -13.64 -12.02 17.77
N HIS A 74 -14.87 -11.73 17.33
CA HIS A 74 -16.14 -11.82 18.06
C HIS A 74 -16.40 -10.82 19.20
N ASP A 75 -17.20 -9.80 18.91
CA ASP A 75 -18.37 -9.43 19.74
C ASP A 75 -19.63 -9.88 18.99
#